data_AF-A0A351R6A8-F1
#
_entry.id   AF-A0A351R6A8-F1
#
_cell.length_a   1.000
_cell.length_b   1.000
_cell.length_c   1.000
_cell.angle_alpha   90.00
_cell.angle_beta   90.00
_cell.angle_gamma   90.00
#
_symmetry.space_group_name_H-M   'P 1'
#
loop_
_entity.id
_entity.type
_entity.pdbx_description
1 polymer ?
#
loop_
_entity_poly.entity_id
_entity_poly.type
_entity_poly.pdbx_seq_one_letter_code
_entity_poly.pdbx_strand_id
1 'polypeptide(L)'
;MIFSNLFHRKKNKESETGSFSQYDQSEYAKLETKNIVKELNLSDAAQAKKYVVDLCKQMIQASKDMEDSKSEYQLVTNYLTDIQILENLTDAERKPILECATQVAKLEKQRTDFLKTKRRLTDTQFAQMQEEEENLPGVIRRLKANEADLDAIKRNMAYLEGKKLEWSMQRSDSAKVQKVTRTAACYLLAVFITLFAFVGILSWYLNRDLQLVFTIMGFVTVGAGAFILIRYQDSTREIRQADVNRNQAITLENRVKIRYVNTKNAVDFICEKYHVRNAKELEFLYGQYQEEAREKETFRKTSDDLDYYTQNLLQYLTRLRMYDTRVWLTHANALVDSREMVELKHELLTRRQKLRARMEYSVGSIHEMKGEALKNMSKLGNNAYQLEQIIRKIEAMNPVFK
;
A
#
# COMPACT_ATOMS: atom_id res chain seq x y z
N MET A 1 23.06 -3.32 -11.51
CA MET A 1 22.70 -4.39 -10.55
C MET A 1 23.88 -5.36 -10.35
N ILE A 2 25.08 -4.84 -10.07
CA ILE A 2 26.28 -5.58 -9.64
C ILE A 2 27.03 -4.56 -8.75
N PHE A 3 27.52 -4.95 -7.57
CA PHE A 3 28.08 -4.12 -6.47
C PHE A 3 27.15 -3.73 -5.30
N SER A 4 26.07 -4.46 -5.01
CA SER A 4 25.26 -4.22 -3.80
C SER A 4 25.63 -5.07 -2.57
N ASN A 5 26.64 -5.96 -2.64
CA ASN A 5 26.84 -6.99 -1.62
C ASN A 5 28.07 -6.80 -0.72
N LEU A 6 28.76 -5.65 -0.73
CA LEU A 6 30.01 -5.52 0.03
C LEU A 6 29.89 -4.99 1.47
N PHE A 7 28.75 -4.42 1.91
CA PHE A 7 28.72 -3.71 3.21
C PHE A 7 27.46 -3.85 4.07
N HIS A 8 26.67 -4.90 3.90
CA HIS A 8 25.57 -5.20 4.83
C HIS A 8 25.66 -6.59 5.44
N ARG A 9 26.40 -6.69 6.56
CA ARG A 9 26.12 -7.69 7.59
C ARG A 9 25.98 -7.02 8.96
N LYS A 10 24.73 -7.05 9.41
CA LYS A 10 24.16 -6.52 10.65
C LYS A 10 24.97 -6.97 11.89
N LYS A 11 25.33 -6.02 12.77
CA LYS A 11 25.84 -6.26 14.13
C LYS A 11 24.76 -6.97 14.95
N ASN A 12 25.08 -8.13 15.52
CA ASN A 12 24.52 -8.59 16.79
C ASN A 12 25.68 -8.68 17.79
N LYS A 13 25.54 -7.96 18.91
CA LYS A 13 26.43 -8.02 20.07
C LYS A 13 25.98 -9.20 20.92
N GLU A 14 26.88 -10.13 21.17
CA GLU A 14 26.96 -10.78 22.47
C GLU A 14 28.45 -10.99 22.80
N SER A 15 28.78 -10.51 23.98
CA SER A 15 30.11 -10.42 24.57
C SER A 15 30.48 -11.76 25.18
N GLU A 16 31.49 -12.42 24.63
CA GLU A 16 32.32 -13.35 25.41
C GLU A 16 33.79 -13.07 25.12
N THR A 17 34.48 -12.78 26.22
CA THR A 17 35.92 -12.69 26.39
C THR A 17 36.65 -13.86 25.74
N GLY A 18 37.57 -13.56 24.84
CA GLY A 18 38.54 -14.51 24.33
C GLY A 18 39.28 -13.90 23.15
N SER A 19 40.59 -13.64 23.31
CA SER A 19 41.49 -13.35 22.21
C SER A 19 41.41 -14.51 21.20
N PHE A 20 40.65 -14.36 20.13
CA PHE A 20 40.47 -15.41 19.14
C PHE A 20 40.67 -14.83 17.74
N SER A 21 41.51 -15.54 16.97
CA SER A 21 41.90 -15.25 15.58
C SER A 21 43.04 -14.26 15.38
N GLN A 22 44.09 -14.39 16.19
CA GLN A 22 45.45 -14.46 15.64
C GLN A 22 45.80 -15.94 15.45
N TYR A 23 44.94 -16.68 14.73
CA TYR A 23 45.17 -18.08 14.39
C TYR A 23 46.10 -18.11 13.19
N ASP A 24 47.39 -18.06 13.49
CA ASP A 24 48.36 -19.11 13.18
C ASP A 24 48.33 -19.84 11.83
N GLN A 25 47.87 -19.16 10.78
CA GLN A 25 47.95 -19.66 9.41
C GLN A 25 49.41 -19.89 8.97
N SER A 26 50.36 -19.23 9.64
CA SER A 26 51.79 -19.48 9.54
C SER A 26 52.23 -20.84 10.05
N GLU A 27 51.69 -21.32 11.18
CA GLU A 27 52.05 -22.64 11.71
C GLU A 27 51.27 -23.74 11.00
N TYR A 28 50.03 -23.51 10.56
CA TYR A 28 49.30 -24.47 9.72
C TYR A 28 49.96 -24.69 8.35
N ALA A 29 50.37 -23.62 7.65
CA ALA A 29 51.07 -23.75 6.37
C ALA A 29 52.47 -24.38 6.54
N LYS A 30 53.18 -24.04 7.63
CA LYS A 30 54.46 -24.69 8.02
C LYS A 30 54.27 -26.14 8.45
N LEU A 31 53.16 -26.50 9.10
CA LEU A 31 52.81 -27.86 9.48
C LEU A 31 52.40 -28.67 8.25
N GLU A 32 51.69 -28.10 7.28
CA GLU A 32 51.40 -28.75 6.00
C GLU A 32 52.68 -28.99 5.19
N THR A 33 53.54 -27.98 5.01
CA THR A 33 54.84 -28.18 4.32
C THR A 33 55.70 -29.20 5.05
N LYS A 34 55.79 -29.11 6.38
CA LYS A 34 56.61 -30.03 7.19
C LYS A 34 56.03 -31.45 7.25
N ASN A 35 54.71 -31.63 7.17
CA ASN A 35 54.06 -32.95 7.10
C ASN A 35 54.18 -33.56 5.70
N ILE A 36 54.05 -32.79 4.62
CA ILE A 36 54.28 -33.25 3.25
C ILE A 36 55.74 -33.70 3.06
N VAL A 37 56.70 -32.96 3.63
CA VAL A 37 58.13 -33.31 3.62
C VAL A 37 58.44 -34.57 4.44
N LYS A 38 57.61 -34.91 5.45
CA LYS A 38 57.80 -36.08 6.32
C LYS A 38 57.13 -37.36 5.78
N GLU A 39 56.04 -37.24 5.02
CA GLU A 39 55.35 -38.38 4.38
C GLU A 39 56.01 -38.83 3.06
N LEU A 40 56.72 -37.93 2.36
CA LEU A 40 57.48 -38.27 1.16
C LEU A 40 58.91 -38.68 1.53
N ASN A 41 59.16 -39.98 1.66
CA ASN A 41 60.52 -40.52 1.68
C ASN A 41 61.27 -40.07 0.40
N LEU A 42 62.12 -39.05 0.52
CA LEU A 42 62.81 -38.34 -0.57
C LEU A 42 63.95 -39.15 -1.23
N SER A 43 63.71 -40.43 -1.51
CA SER A 43 64.64 -41.35 -2.17
C SER A 43 64.35 -41.53 -3.67
N ASP A 44 63.17 -41.11 -4.15
CA ASP A 44 62.72 -41.40 -5.52
C ASP A 44 62.62 -40.15 -6.43
N ALA A 45 63.31 -40.17 -7.57
CA ALA A 45 63.44 -39.01 -8.48
C ALA A 45 62.09 -38.57 -9.10
N ALA A 46 61.11 -39.46 -9.18
CA ALA A 46 59.77 -39.14 -9.67
C ALA A 46 58.93 -38.34 -8.66
N GLN A 47 59.10 -38.58 -7.36
CA GLN A 47 58.41 -37.87 -6.28
C GLN A 47 58.99 -36.47 -6.09
N ALA A 48 60.31 -36.31 -6.16
CA ALA A 48 60.97 -35.01 -6.15
C ALA A 48 60.50 -34.10 -7.31
N LYS A 49 60.26 -34.68 -8.50
CA LYS A 49 59.68 -33.96 -9.65
C LYS A 49 58.25 -33.48 -9.38
N LYS A 50 57.38 -34.33 -8.82
CA LYS A 50 56.00 -33.94 -8.46
C LYS A 50 55.99 -32.85 -7.39
N TYR A 51 56.82 -32.97 -6.36
CA TYR A 51 56.95 -31.98 -5.29
C TYR A 51 57.34 -30.61 -5.83
N VAL A 52 58.36 -30.54 -6.69
CA VAL A 52 58.83 -29.27 -7.25
C VAL A 52 57.80 -28.64 -8.20
N VAL A 53 57.07 -29.45 -8.99
CA VAL A 53 55.98 -28.95 -9.83
C VAL A 53 54.84 -28.38 -8.98
N ASP A 54 54.54 -29.01 -7.84
CA ASP A 54 53.52 -28.51 -6.91
C ASP A 54 53.95 -27.19 -6.26
N LEU A 55 55.21 -27.08 -5.80
CA LEU A 55 55.78 -25.81 -5.34
C LEU A 55 55.68 -24.71 -6.40
N CYS A 56 55.95 -25.01 -7.67
CA CYS A 56 55.79 -24.03 -8.75
C CYS A 56 54.34 -23.57 -8.91
N LYS A 57 53.36 -24.48 -8.80
CA LYS A 57 51.94 -24.13 -8.88
C LYS A 57 51.54 -23.24 -7.71
N GLN A 58 51.97 -23.57 -6.50
CA GLN A 58 51.73 -22.78 -5.30
C GLN A 58 52.39 -21.39 -5.41
N MET A 59 53.61 -21.30 -5.93
CA MET A 59 54.28 -20.02 -6.21
C MET A 59 53.53 -19.18 -7.25
N ILE A 60 53.02 -19.79 -8.32
CA ILE A 60 52.20 -19.08 -9.33
C ILE A 60 50.91 -18.57 -8.70
N GLN A 61 50.25 -19.37 -7.86
CA GLN A 61 49.03 -18.97 -7.17
C GLN A 61 49.30 -17.81 -6.19
N ALA A 62 50.33 -17.94 -5.34
CA ALA A 62 50.74 -16.88 -4.43
C ALA A 62 51.13 -15.58 -5.16
N SER A 63 51.73 -15.69 -6.35
CA SER A 63 52.05 -14.55 -7.20
C SER A 63 50.79 -13.86 -7.76
N LYS A 64 49.76 -14.62 -8.14
CA LYS A 64 48.48 -14.05 -8.58
C LYS A 64 47.75 -13.36 -7.43
N ASP A 65 47.66 -14.04 -6.28
CA ASP A 65 47.04 -13.50 -5.07
C ASP A 65 47.75 -12.22 -4.61
N MET A 66 49.07 -12.12 -4.83
CA MET A 66 49.85 -10.92 -4.56
C MET A 66 49.52 -9.77 -5.52
N GLU A 67 49.39 -10.02 -6.82
CA GLU A 67 49.01 -8.99 -7.79
C GLU A 67 47.59 -8.49 -7.55
N ASP A 68 46.64 -9.39 -7.24
CA ASP A 68 45.29 -9.01 -6.84
C ASP A 68 45.31 -8.14 -5.57
N SER A 69 46.06 -8.57 -4.55
CA SER A 69 46.23 -7.80 -3.30
C SER A 69 46.86 -6.43 -3.53
N LYS A 70 47.79 -6.32 -4.48
CA LYS A 70 48.45 -5.07 -4.87
C LYS A 70 47.51 -4.13 -5.59
N SER A 71 46.69 -4.64 -6.51
CA SER A 71 45.66 -3.84 -7.19
C SER A 71 44.64 -3.27 -6.20
N GLU A 72 44.20 -4.08 -5.23
CA GLU A 72 43.30 -3.65 -4.16
C GLU A 72 43.99 -2.65 -3.21
N TYR A 73 45.27 -2.88 -2.89
CA TYR A 73 46.06 -1.96 -2.06
C TYR A 73 46.17 -0.59 -2.70
N GLN A 74 46.43 -0.54 -4.02
CA GLN A 74 46.48 0.72 -4.75
C GLN A 74 45.14 1.44 -4.72
N LEU A 75 44.03 0.71 -4.91
CA LEU A 75 42.68 1.26 -4.83
C LEU A 75 42.39 1.88 -3.46
N VAL A 76 42.67 1.16 -2.37
CA VAL A 76 42.49 1.64 -1.00
C VAL A 76 43.38 2.86 -0.70
N THR A 77 44.60 2.87 -1.23
CA THR A 77 45.52 4.00 -1.09
C THR A 77 45.02 5.24 -1.83
N ASN A 78 44.46 5.07 -3.03
CA ASN A 78 43.84 6.15 -3.77
C ASN A 78 42.63 6.73 -3.00
N TYR A 79 41.78 5.89 -2.40
CA TYR A 79 40.67 6.37 -1.56
C TYR A 79 41.12 7.10 -0.29
N LEU A 80 42.20 6.65 0.35
CA LEU A 80 42.80 7.39 1.48
C LEU A 80 43.38 8.74 1.03
N THR A 81 43.90 8.81 -0.20
CA THR A 81 44.38 10.07 -0.79
C THR A 81 43.21 11.01 -1.07
N ASP A 82 42.09 10.50 -1.58
CA ASP A 82 40.84 11.27 -1.75
C ASP A 82 40.33 11.84 -0.42
N ILE A 83 40.34 11.05 0.67
CA ILE A 83 40.01 11.53 2.02
C ILE A 83 40.94 12.67 2.44
N GLN A 84 42.23 12.54 2.18
CA GLN A 84 43.20 13.55 2.54
C GLN A 84 43.00 14.85 1.74
N ILE A 85 42.60 14.76 0.47
CA ILE A 85 42.20 15.93 -0.34
C ILE A 85 40.99 16.61 0.31
N LEU A 86 39.97 15.84 0.73
CA LEU A 86 38.78 16.37 1.39
C LEU A 86 39.07 17.01 2.76
N GLU A 87 39.98 16.43 3.55
CA GLU A 87 40.41 16.96 4.86
C GLU A 87 41.21 18.26 4.73
N ASN A 88 41.95 18.44 3.62
CA ASN A 88 42.79 19.60 3.38
C ASN A 88 42.06 20.77 2.68
N LEU A 89 40.76 20.64 2.39
CA LEU A 89 39.99 21.71 1.76
C LEU A 89 39.87 22.93 2.67
N THR A 90 39.86 24.12 2.06
CA THR A 90 39.52 25.35 2.78
C THR A 90 38.04 25.35 3.18
N ASP A 91 37.68 26.10 4.23
CA ASP A 91 36.28 26.23 4.65
C ASP A 91 35.37 26.75 3.52
N ALA A 92 35.91 27.61 2.65
CA ALA A 92 35.19 28.17 1.50
C ALA A 92 34.87 27.10 0.43
N GLU A 93 35.78 26.16 0.19
CA GLU A 93 35.58 25.06 -0.77
C GLU A 93 34.74 23.92 -0.18
N ARG A 94 34.88 23.69 1.13
CA ARG A 94 34.15 22.64 1.86
C ARG A 94 32.68 22.94 2.02
N LYS A 95 32.32 24.21 2.25
CA LYS A 95 30.93 24.64 2.49
C LYS A 95 29.93 24.20 1.40
N PRO A 96 30.14 24.48 0.10
CA PRO A 96 29.20 24.06 -0.94
C PRO A 96 29.09 22.53 -1.09
N ILE A 97 30.19 21.81 -0.84
CA ILE A 97 30.22 20.34 -0.86
C ILE A 97 29.37 19.79 0.30
N LEU A 98 29.55 20.33 1.50
CA LEU A 98 28.82 19.91 2.69
C LEU A 98 27.32 20.20 2.57
N GLU A 99 26.96 21.37 2.01
CA GLU A 99 25.56 21.72 1.74
C GLU A 99 24.90 20.72 0.78
N CYS A 100 25.56 20.42 -0.35
CA CYS A 100 25.06 19.44 -1.32
C CYS A 100 24.97 18.03 -0.72
N ALA A 101 26.02 17.58 -0.02
CA ALA A 101 26.05 16.26 0.62
C ALA A 101 24.95 16.13 1.69
N THR A 102 24.68 17.20 2.45
CA THR A 102 23.59 17.22 3.45
C THR A 102 22.23 17.07 2.79
N GLN A 103 21.99 17.74 1.65
CA GLN A 103 20.74 17.57 0.91
C GLN A 103 20.61 16.17 0.32
N VAL A 104 21.68 15.62 -0.28
CA VAL A 104 21.69 14.24 -0.82
C VAL A 104 21.35 13.24 0.28
N ALA A 105 22.05 13.26 1.41
CA ALA A 105 21.81 12.38 2.55
C ALA A 105 20.35 12.46 3.06
N LYS A 106 19.81 13.68 3.17
CA LYS A 106 18.43 13.92 3.60
C LYS A 106 17.40 13.39 2.59
N LEU A 107 17.59 13.68 1.30
CA LEU A 107 16.67 13.29 0.23
C LEU A 107 16.71 11.77 -0.01
N GLU A 108 17.88 11.13 0.08
CA GLU A 108 18.00 9.67 0.04
C GLU A 108 17.27 9.00 1.19
N LYS A 109 17.36 9.56 2.41
CA LYS A 109 16.59 9.07 3.56
C LYS A 109 15.08 9.19 3.30
N GLN A 110 14.61 10.33 2.81
CA GLN A 110 13.20 10.53 2.47
C GLN A 110 12.73 9.54 1.38
N ARG A 111 13.55 9.31 0.35
CA ARG A 111 13.29 8.34 -0.72
C ARG A 111 13.18 6.92 -0.16
N THR A 112 14.10 6.51 0.71
CA THR A 112 14.08 5.16 1.29
C THR A 112 12.91 4.95 2.25
N ASP A 113 12.53 5.98 3.02
CA ASP A 113 11.36 5.92 3.90
C ASP A 113 10.04 5.88 3.09
N PHE A 114 9.99 6.57 1.95
CA PHE A 114 8.89 6.45 1.01
C PHE A 114 8.74 5.03 0.45
N LEU A 115 9.84 4.41 0.03
CA LEU A 115 9.83 3.04 -0.50
C LEU A 115 9.40 1.98 0.53
N LYS A 116 9.57 2.25 1.83
CA LYS A 116 9.07 1.39 2.91
C LYS A 116 7.58 1.56 3.17
N THR A 117 6.98 2.67 2.74
CA THR A 117 5.57 2.96 2.97
C THR A 117 4.73 2.04 2.09
N LYS A 118 3.79 1.32 2.71
CA LYS A 118 2.93 0.35 2.02
C LYS A 118 1.96 1.09 1.10
N ARG A 119 1.80 0.60 -0.14
CA ARG A 119 0.76 1.09 -1.08
C ARG A 119 -0.62 0.95 -0.44
N ARG A 120 -1.45 1.98 -0.56
CA ARG A 120 -2.80 2.03 0.02
C ARG A 120 -3.85 1.57 -1.00
N LEU A 121 -3.61 1.82 -2.29
CA LEU A 121 -4.48 1.47 -3.40
C LEU A 121 -3.85 0.44 -4.34
N THR A 122 -4.69 -0.34 -5.04
CA THR A 122 -4.24 -1.28 -6.08
C THR A 122 -3.93 -0.50 -7.36
N ASP A 123 -2.95 -0.97 -8.15
CA ASP A 123 -2.54 -0.30 -9.39
C ASP A 123 -3.71 -0.12 -10.40
N THR A 124 -4.64 -1.07 -10.45
CA THR A 124 -5.84 -1.00 -11.28
C THR A 124 -6.82 0.08 -10.82
N GLN A 125 -7.07 0.16 -9.51
CA GLN A 125 -7.93 1.17 -8.90
C GLN A 125 -7.31 2.57 -9.07
N PHE A 126 -6.00 2.69 -8.92
CA PHE A 126 -5.29 3.95 -9.13
C PHE A 126 -5.41 4.44 -10.59
N ALA A 127 -5.23 3.54 -11.56
CA ALA A 127 -5.34 3.88 -12.97
C ALA A 127 -6.76 4.33 -13.35
N GLN A 128 -7.79 3.62 -12.88
CA GLN A 128 -9.19 3.97 -13.14
C GLN A 128 -9.55 5.35 -12.55
N MET A 129 -9.06 5.67 -11.35
CA MET A 129 -9.31 6.97 -10.70
C MET A 129 -8.54 8.11 -11.38
N GLN A 130 -7.35 7.83 -11.92
CA GLN A 130 -6.55 8.80 -12.64
C GLN A 130 -7.16 9.20 -13.99
N GLU A 131 -7.77 8.26 -14.71
CA GLU A 131 -8.41 8.54 -16.00
C GLU A 131 -9.64 9.46 -15.84
N GLU A 132 -10.39 9.31 -14.74
CA GLU A 132 -11.63 10.05 -14.50
C GLU A 132 -11.51 11.16 -13.44
N GLU A 133 -10.28 11.58 -13.09
CA GLU A 133 -10.00 12.49 -11.97
C GLU A 133 -10.83 13.79 -12.03
N GLU A 134 -11.00 14.38 -13.21
CA GLU A 134 -11.76 15.61 -13.43
C GLU A 134 -13.27 15.42 -13.15
N ASN A 135 -13.80 14.24 -13.45
CA ASN A 135 -15.23 13.94 -13.35
C ASN A 135 -15.63 13.41 -11.96
N LEU A 136 -14.69 12.81 -11.23
CA LEU A 136 -14.91 12.13 -9.95
C LEU A 136 -15.56 13.01 -8.88
N PRO A 137 -15.13 14.27 -8.64
CA PRO A 137 -15.80 15.16 -7.68
C PRO A 137 -17.28 15.41 -8.03
N GLY A 138 -17.57 15.57 -9.32
CA GLY A 138 -18.94 15.73 -9.82
C GLY A 138 -19.78 14.47 -9.65
N VAL A 139 -19.18 13.30 -9.87
CA VAL A 139 -19.83 12.00 -9.64
C VAL A 139 -20.15 11.79 -8.15
N ILE A 140 -19.19 12.03 -7.25
CA ILE A 140 -19.39 11.91 -5.80
C ILE A 140 -20.53 12.82 -5.33
N ARG A 141 -20.54 14.09 -5.79
CA ARG A 141 -21.60 15.04 -5.44
C ARG A 141 -22.98 14.59 -5.93
N ARG A 142 -23.06 14.08 -7.16
CA ARG A 142 -24.32 13.54 -7.72
C ARG A 142 -24.77 12.27 -6.99
N LEU A 143 -23.85 11.37 -6.67
CA LEU A 143 -24.15 10.15 -5.93
C LEU A 143 -24.71 10.48 -4.54
N LYS A 144 -24.07 11.40 -3.81
CA LYS A 144 -24.54 11.86 -2.49
C LYS A 144 -25.91 12.53 -2.54
N ALA A 145 -26.18 13.33 -3.58
CA ALA A 145 -27.50 13.93 -3.79
C ALA A 145 -28.56 12.86 -4.09
N ASN A 146 -28.27 11.90 -4.97
CA ASN A 146 -29.18 10.81 -5.31
C ASN A 146 -29.48 9.90 -4.12
N GLU A 147 -28.48 9.60 -3.26
CA GLU A 147 -28.69 8.84 -2.02
C GLU A 147 -29.61 9.59 -1.04
N ALA A 148 -29.39 10.89 -0.85
CA ALA A 148 -30.25 11.72 -0.01
C ALA A 148 -31.68 11.82 -0.54
N ASP A 149 -31.84 11.93 -1.87
CA ASP A 149 -33.12 11.92 -2.55
C ASP A 149 -33.84 10.58 -2.38
N LEU A 150 -33.09 9.46 -2.47
CA LEU A 150 -33.63 8.12 -2.28
C LEU A 150 -34.19 7.94 -0.85
N ASP A 151 -33.49 8.44 0.16
CA ASP A 151 -33.98 8.44 1.54
C ASP A 151 -35.21 9.34 1.72
N ALA A 152 -35.27 10.50 1.06
CA ALA A 152 -36.46 11.36 1.06
C ALA A 152 -37.65 10.67 0.37
N ILE A 153 -37.42 9.98 -0.75
CA ILE A 153 -38.43 9.21 -1.48
C ILE A 153 -38.97 8.07 -0.62
N LYS A 154 -38.10 7.33 0.09
CA LYS A 154 -38.54 6.27 1.03
C LYS A 154 -39.45 6.82 2.12
N ARG A 155 -39.08 7.95 2.75
CA ARG A 155 -39.93 8.62 3.75
C ARG A 155 -41.28 9.03 3.18
N ASN A 156 -41.30 9.60 1.97
CA ASN A 156 -42.53 9.99 1.29
C ASN A 156 -43.41 8.78 0.93
N MET A 157 -42.81 7.67 0.52
CA MET A 157 -43.54 6.43 0.23
C MET A 157 -44.21 5.88 1.49
N ALA A 158 -43.47 5.80 2.60
CA ALA A 158 -44.02 5.37 3.89
C ALA A 158 -45.17 6.28 4.36
N TYR A 159 -45.03 7.60 4.17
CA TYR A 159 -46.10 8.55 4.50
C TYR A 159 -47.37 8.35 3.65
N LEU A 160 -47.20 8.13 2.34
CA LEU A 160 -48.32 7.88 1.43
C LEU A 160 -49.01 6.54 1.73
N GLU A 161 -48.25 5.50 2.08
CA GLU A 161 -48.79 4.22 2.54
C GLU A 161 -49.61 4.38 3.83
N GLY A 162 -49.11 5.18 4.79
CA GLY A 162 -49.85 5.54 6.00
C GLY A 162 -51.18 6.23 5.69
N LYS A 163 -51.17 7.27 4.85
CA LYS A 163 -52.40 7.96 4.43
C LYS A 163 -53.38 7.03 3.71
N LYS A 164 -52.89 6.17 2.83
CA LYS A 164 -53.73 5.21 2.11
C LYS A 164 -54.40 4.24 3.07
N LEU A 165 -53.72 3.82 4.14
CA LEU A 165 -54.28 3.01 5.20
C LEU A 165 -55.38 3.78 5.96
N GLU A 166 -55.14 5.04 6.33
CA GLU A 166 -56.12 5.90 6.99
C GLU A 166 -57.41 6.05 6.15
N TRP A 167 -57.30 6.40 4.86
CA TRP A 167 -58.45 6.51 3.97
C TRP A 167 -59.17 5.16 3.78
N SER A 168 -58.43 4.06 3.80
CA SER A 168 -59.01 2.71 3.72
C SER A 168 -59.79 2.35 4.99
N MET A 169 -59.29 2.75 6.16
CA MET A 169 -59.98 2.60 7.44
C MET A 169 -61.25 3.47 7.46
N GLN A 170 -61.15 4.74 7.08
CA GLN A 170 -62.30 5.65 7.01
C GLN A 170 -63.40 5.11 6.08
N ARG A 171 -63.04 4.60 4.89
CA ARG A 171 -63.99 3.94 3.99
C ARG A 171 -64.65 2.73 4.63
N SER A 172 -63.89 1.89 5.33
CA SER A 172 -64.40 0.71 6.02
C SER A 172 -65.39 1.10 7.11
N ASP A 173 -65.08 2.14 7.88
CA ASP A 173 -65.94 2.62 8.97
C ASP A 173 -67.22 3.29 8.44
N SER A 174 -67.13 4.15 7.42
CA SER A 174 -68.31 4.71 6.74
C SER A 174 -69.18 3.60 6.11
N ALA A 175 -68.58 2.55 5.55
CA ALA A 175 -69.31 1.40 5.01
C ALA A 175 -70.00 0.56 6.09
N LYS A 176 -69.38 0.40 7.27
CA LYS A 176 -70.03 -0.24 8.43
C LYS A 176 -71.20 0.60 8.93
N VAL A 177 -71.02 1.92 9.06
CA VAL A 177 -72.10 2.85 9.45
C VAL A 177 -73.25 2.78 8.45
N GLN A 178 -72.97 2.69 7.14
CA GLN A 178 -74.00 2.53 6.12
C GLN A 178 -74.76 1.20 6.26
N LYS A 179 -74.08 0.09 6.59
CA LYS A 179 -74.75 -1.20 6.87
C LYS A 179 -75.62 -1.12 8.13
N VAL A 180 -75.11 -0.53 9.21
CA VAL A 180 -75.84 -0.40 10.49
C VAL A 180 -77.05 0.51 10.33
N THR A 181 -76.91 1.66 9.67
CA THR A 181 -78.03 2.59 9.39
C THR A 181 -79.08 1.96 8.50
N ARG A 182 -78.68 1.18 7.47
CA ARG A 182 -79.62 0.41 6.63
C ARG A 182 -80.40 -0.62 7.43
N THR A 183 -79.73 -1.37 8.30
CA THR A 183 -80.37 -2.37 9.17
C THR A 183 -81.31 -1.71 10.18
N ALA A 184 -80.87 -0.63 10.84
CA ALA A 184 -81.68 0.14 11.79
C ALA A 184 -82.90 0.78 11.13
N ALA A 185 -82.76 1.34 9.92
CA ALA A 185 -83.87 1.86 9.14
C ALA A 185 -84.89 0.77 8.79
N CYS A 186 -84.45 -0.44 8.45
CA CYS A 186 -85.32 -1.58 8.19
C CYS A 186 -86.11 -1.98 9.45
N TYR A 187 -85.45 -2.06 10.61
CA TYR A 187 -86.12 -2.33 11.89
C TYR A 187 -87.13 -1.25 12.28
N LEU A 188 -86.77 0.04 12.12
CA LEU A 188 -87.68 1.15 12.40
C LEU A 188 -88.92 1.10 11.49
N LEU A 189 -88.75 0.81 10.20
CA LEU A 189 -89.87 0.63 9.28
C LEU A 189 -90.75 -0.55 9.70
N ALA A 190 -90.17 -1.68 10.10
CA ALA A 190 -90.93 -2.84 10.56
C ALA A 190 -91.77 -2.53 11.82
N VAL A 191 -91.18 -1.87 12.82
CA VAL A 191 -91.88 -1.43 14.04
C VAL A 191 -92.98 -0.41 13.71
N PHE A 192 -92.74 0.49 12.75
CA PHE A 192 -93.73 1.46 12.34
C PHE A 192 -94.94 0.80 11.65
N ILE A 193 -94.70 -0.18 10.78
CA ILE A 193 -95.75 -0.94 10.10
C ILE A 193 -96.60 -1.72 11.11
N THR A 194 -95.98 -2.36 12.10
CA THR A 194 -96.72 -3.10 13.14
C THR A 194 -97.56 -2.17 14.02
N LEU A 195 -97.02 -1.01 14.41
CA LEU A 195 -97.76 0.01 15.16
C LEU A 195 -98.93 0.56 14.34
N PHE A 196 -98.72 0.83 13.06
CA PHE A 196 -99.75 1.33 12.14
C PHE A 196 -100.90 0.31 12.00
N ALA A 197 -100.57 -0.97 11.83
CA ALA A 197 -101.55 -2.04 11.76
C ALA A 197 -102.36 -2.17 13.08
N PHE A 198 -101.69 -2.06 14.23
CA PHE A 198 -102.34 -2.12 15.54
C PHE A 198 -103.33 -0.97 15.74
N VAL A 199 -102.94 0.28 15.43
CA VAL A 199 -103.82 1.45 15.52
C VAL A 199 -104.99 1.33 14.54
N GLY A 200 -104.76 0.77 13.34
CA GLY A 200 -105.82 0.48 12.37
C GLY A 200 -106.87 -0.50 12.90
N ILE A 201 -106.44 -1.62 13.48
CA ILE A 201 -107.33 -2.62 14.08
C ILE A 201 -108.09 -2.02 15.28
N LEU A 202 -107.42 -1.22 16.11
CA LEU A 202 -108.04 -0.57 17.27
C LEU A 202 -109.09 0.48 16.86
N SER A 203 -108.82 1.25 15.79
CA SER A 203 -109.77 2.19 15.21
C SER A 203 -111.04 1.50 14.71
N TRP A 204 -110.91 0.30 14.12
CA TRP A 204 -112.03 -0.51 13.68
C TRP A 204 -112.85 -1.06 14.86
N TYR A 205 -112.19 -1.51 15.94
CA TYR A 205 -112.87 -2.07 17.11
C TYR A 205 -113.59 -1.01 17.97
N LEU A 206 -113.01 0.19 18.14
CA LEU A 206 -113.58 1.24 18.99
C LEU A 206 -114.54 2.21 18.26
N ASN A 207 -114.71 2.10 16.94
CA ASN A 207 -115.58 2.99 16.14
C ASN A 207 -115.32 4.50 16.39
N ARG A 208 -114.08 4.85 16.75
CA ARG A 208 -113.63 6.22 17.01
C ARG A 208 -112.91 6.76 15.79
N ASP A 209 -113.20 8.01 15.43
CA ASP A 209 -112.49 8.71 14.37
C ASP A 209 -111.09 9.14 14.86
N LEU A 210 -110.09 8.31 14.53
CA LEU A 210 -108.67 8.50 14.89
C LEU A 210 -107.87 9.21 13.79
N GLN A 211 -108.53 9.95 12.89
CA GLN A 211 -107.91 10.63 11.75
C GLN A 211 -106.71 11.52 12.13
N LEU A 212 -106.77 12.24 13.26
CA LEU A 212 -105.65 13.05 13.75
C LEU A 212 -104.38 12.21 14.02
N VAL A 213 -104.52 11.00 14.57
CA VAL A 213 -103.38 10.11 14.86
C VAL A 213 -102.72 9.64 13.56
N PHE A 214 -103.52 9.32 12.53
CA PHE A 214 -103.00 8.94 11.22
C PHE A 214 -102.27 10.09 10.52
N THR A 215 -102.77 11.34 10.64
CA THR A 215 -102.09 12.51 10.06
C THR A 215 -100.74 12.82 10.73
N ILE A 216 -100.68 12.72 12.06
CA ILE A 216 -99.43 12.90 12.82
C ILE A 216 -98.45 11.78 12.47
N MET A 217 -98.89 10.53 12.41
CA MET A 217 -98.06 9.39 12.00
C MET A 217 -97.52 9.56 10.58
N GLY A 218 -98.34 10.01 9.63
CA GLY A 218 -97.90 10.30 8.26
C GLY A 218 -96.80 11.35 8.20
N PHE A 219 -96.93 12.43 8.99
CA PHE A 219 -95.89 13.47 9.07
C PHE A 219 -94.58 12.95 9.67
N VAL A 220 -94.67 12.12 10.72
CA VAL A 220 -93.50 11.46 11.34
C VAL A 220 -92.81 10.53 10.33
N THR A 221 -93.56 9.76 9.53
CA THR A 221 -93.00 8.90 8.48
C THR A 221 -92.24 9.70 7.43
N VAL A 222 -92.82 10.80 6.95
CA VAL A 222 -92.18 11.65 5.94
C VAL A 222 -90.91 12.30 6.51
N GLY A 223 -90.95 12.77 7.76
CA GLY A 223 -89.77 13.33 8.45
C GLY A 223 -88.66 12.29 8.63
N ALA A 224 -88.99 11.08 9.09
CA ALA A 224 -88.04 10.00 9.27
C ALA A 224 -87.45 9.53 7.92
N GLY A 225 -88.28 9.40 6.88
CA GLY A 225 -87.84 9.05 5.53
C GLY A 225 -86.89 10.08 4.94
N ALA A 226 -87.20 11.38 5.09
CA ALA A 226 -86.32 12.46 4.66
C ALA A 226 -84.97 12.45 5.40
N PHE A 227 -84.98 12.22 6.72
CA PHE A 227 -83.75 12.13 7.53
C PHE A 227 -82.84 10.97 7.07
N ILE A 228 -83.42 9.80 6.78
CA ILE A 228 -82.68 8.63 6.29
C ILE A 228 -82.06 8.91 4.91
N LEU A 229 -82.80 9.56 4.00
CA LEU A 229 -82.29 9.91 2.68
C LEU A 229 -81.13 10.92 2.72
N ILE A 230 -81.22 11.93 3.58
CA ILE A 230 -80.13 12.91 3.79
C ILE A 230 -78.88 12.19 4.31
N ARG A 231 -79.03 11.38 5.37
CA ARG A 231 -77.92 10.59 5.93
C ARG A 231 -77.31 9.63 4.91
N TYR A 232 -78.13 9.02 4.06
CA TYR A 232 -77.66 8.12 3.01
C TYR A 232 -76.87 8.88 1.92
N GLN A 233 -77.33 10.06 1.52
CA GLN A 233 -76.63 10.91 0.56
C GLN A 233 -75.29 11.42 1.12
N ASP A 234 -75.27 11.84 2.38
CA ASP A 234 -74.04 12.29 3.05
C ASP A 234 -73.01 11.15 3.13
N SER A 235 -73.40 9.95 3.58
CA SER A 235 -72.50 8.79 3.59
C SER A 235 -72.00 8.40 2.19
N THR A 236 -72.85 8.50 1.16
CA THR A 236 -72.45 8.21 -0.23
C THR A 236 -71.45 9.24 -0.76
N ARG A 237 -71.61 10.52 -0.39
CA ARG A 237 -70.66 11.59 -0.73
C ARG A 237 -69.32 11.38 -0.03
N GLU A 238 -69.33 11.06 1.27
CA GLU A 238 -68.12 10.74 2.03
C GLU A 238 -67.36 9.55 1.43
N ILE A 239 -68.06 8.49 1.05
CA ILE A 239 -67.46 7.31 0.39
C ILE A 239 -66.83 7.69 -0.96
N ARG A 240 -67.52 8.50 -1.78
CA ARG A 240 -66.99 8.95 -3.07
C ARG A 240 -65.77 9.86 -2.90
N GLN A 241 -65.78 10.75 -1.90
CA GLN A 241 -64.65 11.62 -1.60
C GLN A 241 -63.44 10.81 -1.10
N ALA A 242 -63.65 9.80 -0.26
CA ALA A 242 -62.60 8.87 0.16
C ALA A 242 -62.01 8.08 -1.02
N ASP A 243 -62.83 7.65 -1.98
CA ASP A 243 -62.34 6.98 -3.20
C ASP A 243 -61.50 7.90 -4.10
N VAL A 244 -61.94 9.15 -4.29
CA VAL A 244 -61.17 10.13 -5.07
C VAL A 244 -59.83 10.42 -4.39
N ASN A 245 -59.83 10.66 -3.07
CA ASN A 245 -58.61 10.90 -2.30
C ASN A 245 -57.67 9.68 -2.33
N ARG A 246 -58.21 8.46 -2.26
CA ARG A 246 -57.45 7.22 -2.40
C ARG A 246 -56.81 7.10 -3.79
N ASN A 247 -57.56 7.38 -4.86
CA ASN A 247 -57.04 7.32 -6.22
C ASN A 247 -55.95 8.38 -6.48
N GLN A 248 -56.11 9.58 -5.90
CA GLN A 248 -55.05 10.59 -5.91
C GLN A 248 -53.80 10.12 -5.15
N ALA A 249 -53.97 9.51 -3.97
CA ALA A 249 -52.86 8.92 -3.22
C ALA A 249 -52.15 7.82 -4.01
N ILE A 250 -52.88 6.93 -4.70
CA ILE A 250 -52.31 5.89 -5.57
C ILE A 250 -51.51 6.51 -6.73
N THR A 251 -52.04 7.57 -7.36
CA THR A 251 -51.35 8.24 -8.47
C THR A 251 -50.05 8.91 -8.00
N LEU A 252 -50.07 9.54 -6.83
CA LEU A 252 -48.88 10.12 -6.19
C LEU A 252 -47.87 9.02 -5.80
N GLU A 253 -48.34 7.92 -5.21
CA GLU A 253 -47.53 6.75 -4.85
C GLU A 253 -46.81 6.17 -6.08
N ASN A 254 -47.52 6.01 -7.20
CA ASN A 254 -46.94 5.53 -8.45
C ASN A 254 -45.87 6.47 -9.00
N ARG A 255 -46.10 7.79 -8.98
CA ARG A 255 -45.08 8.78 -9.38
C ARG A 255 -43.83 8.70 -8.50
N VAL A 256 -44.00 8.53 -7.19
CA VAL A 256 -42.89 8.39 -6.23
C VAL A 256 -42.15 7.06 -6.45
N LYS A 257 -42.84 5.96 -6.75
CA LYS A 257 -42.22 4.66 -7.11
C LYS A 257 -41.40 4.73 -8.39
N ILE A 258 -41.91 5.39 -9.44
CA ILE A 258 -41.15 5.59 -10.69
C ILE A 258 -39.87 6.38 -10.40
N ARG A 259 -39.98 7.46 -9.62
CA ARG A 259 -38.81 8.24 -9.21
C ARG A 259 -37.83 7.41 -8.37
N TYR A 260 -38.33 6.60 -7.44
CA TYR A 260 -37.51 5.67 -6.64
C TYR A 260 -36.68 4.75 -7.54
N VAL A 261 -37.32 4.08 -8.49
CA VAL A 261 -36.65 3.15 -9.41
C VAL A 261 -35.60 3.89 -10.25
N ASN A 262 -35.93 5.07 -10.79
CA ASN A 262 -34.98 5.85 -11.59
C ASN A 262 -33.77 6.32 -10.77
N THR A 263 -33.99 6.88 -9.58
CA THR A 263 -32.92 7.33 -8.70
C THR A 263 -32.08 6.14 -8.20
N LYS A 264 -32.73 5.02 -7.85
CA LYS A 264 -32.05 3.80 -7.43
C LYS A 264 -31.17 3.22 -8.53
N ASN A 265 -31.68 3.12 -9.76
CA ASN A 265 -30.90 2.65 -10.90
C ASN A 265 -29.69 3.56 -11.16
N ALA A 266 -29.84 4.88 -11.01
CA ALA A 266 -28.72 5.82 -11.15
C ALA A 266 -27.65 5.63 -10.06
N VAL A 267 -28.06 5.38 -8.80
CA VAL A 267 -27.14 5.05 -7.70
C VAL A 267 -26.47 3.72 -7.95
N ASP A 268 -27.24 2.67 -8.26
CA ASP A 268 -26.75 1.31 -8.48
C ASP A 268 -25.75 1.27 -9.66
N PHE A 269 -26.00 2.01 -10.74
CA PHE A 269 -25.06 2.16 -11.87
C PHE A 269 -23.71 2.77 -11.46
N ILE A 270 -23.72 3.86 -10.68
CA ILE A 270 -22.47 4.49 -10.21
C ILE A 270 -21.75 3.56 -9.23
N CYS A 271 -22.48 2.94 -8.31
CA CYS A 271 -21.94 1.98 -7.36
C CYS A 271 -21.28 0.78 -8.08
N GLU A 272 -21.90 0.26 -9.13
CA GLU A 272 -21.35 -0.83 -9.95
C GLU A 272 -20.11 -0.38 -10.73
N LYS A 273 -20.16 0.80 -11.38
CA LYS A 273 -19.06 1.35 -12.18
C LYS A 273 -17.75 1.50 -11.39
N TYR A 274 -17.83 1.97 -10.14
CA TYR A 274 -16.66 2.20 -9.28
C TYR A 274 -16.44 1.08 -8.25
N HIS A 275 -17.27 0.02 -8.26
CA HIS A 275 -17.25 -1.06 -7.28
C HIS A 275 -17.32 -0.58 -5.82
N VAL A 276 -18.16 0.41 -5.57
CA VAL A 276 -18.40 1.03 -4.25
C VAL A 276 -19.83 0.79 -3.81
N ARG A 277 -20.08 0.77 -2.49
CA ARG A 277 -21.42 0.55 -1.93
C ARG A 277 -22.19 1.84 -1.70
N ASN A 278 -21.49 2.95 -1.49
CA ASN A 278 -22.10 4.24 -1.19
C ASN A 278 -21.19 5.42 -1.56
N ALA A 279 -21.76 6.64 -1.52
CA ALA A 279 -21.04 7.88 -1.79
C ALA A 279 -19.84 8.09 -0.85
N LYS A 280 -19.94 7.66 0.41
CA LYS A 280 -18.87 7.84 1.41
C LYS A 280 -17.65 6.97 1.11
N GLU A 281 -17.86 5.75 0.62
CA GLU A 281 -16.80 4.83 0.22
C GLU A 281 -16.10 5.35 -1.02
N LEU A 282 -16.84 5.88 -2.00
CA LEU A 282 -16.26 6.55 -3.16
C LEU A 282 -15.46 7.82 -2.78
N GLU A 283 -16.00 8.63 -1.87
CA GLU A 283 -15.33 9.82 -1.33
C GLU A 283 -14.04 9.46 -0.58
N PHE A 284 -14.07 8.37 0.21
CA PHE A 284 -12.90 7.86 0.90
C PHE A 284 -11.82 7.34 -0.07
N LEU A 285 -12.21 6.55 -1.08
CA LEU A 285 -11.29 6.07 -2.12
C LEU A 285 -10.68 7.23 -2.91
N TYR A 286 -11.47 8.26 -3.22
CA TYR A 286 -10.97 9.46 -3.87
C TYR A 286 -9.98 10.23 -2.99
N GLY A 287 -10.24 10.33 -1.69
CA GLY A 287 -9.29 10.91 -0.73
C GLY A 287 -7.97 10.13 -0.68
N GLN A 288 -8.04 8.80 -0.65
CA GLN A 288 -6.84 7.94 -0.71
C GLN A 288 -6.06 8.14 -2.02
N TYR A 289 -6.76 8.22 -3.16
CA TYR A 289 -6.14 8.51 -4.45
C TYR A 289 -5.43 9.88 -4.44
N GLN A 290 -6.08 10.93 -3.94
CA GLN A 290 -5.47 12.27 -3.88
C GLN A 290 -4.22 12.29 -3.00
N GLU A 291 -4.24 11.58 -1.87
CA GLU A 291 -3.08 11.43 -1.00
C GLU A 291 -1.96 10.69 -1.71
N GLU A 292 -2.23 9.55 -2.35
CA GLU A 292 -1.23 8.79 -3.12
C GLU A 292 -0.69 9.59 -4.31
N ALA A 293 -1.53 10.35 -5.01
CA ALA A 293 -1.12 11.20 -6.12
C ALA A 293 -0.19 12.34 -5.63
N ARG A 294 -0.54 12.99 -4.51
CA ARG A 294 0.30 14.02 -3.88
C ARG A 294 1.62 13.45 -3.36
N GLU A 295 1.57 12.26 -2.77
CA GLU A 295 2.73 11.52 -2.31
C GLU A 295 3.67 11.15 -3.48
N LYS A 296 3.13 10.64 -4.61
CA LYS A 296 3.89 10.36 -5.84
C LYS A 296 4.50 11.62 -6.44
N GLU A 297 3.76 12.72 -6.47
CA GLU A 297 4.27 14.00 -6.98
C GLU A 297 5.40 14.54 -6.10
N THR A 298 5.24 14.45 -4.78
CA THR A 298 6.28 14.83 -3.83
C THR A 298 7.51 13.95 -4.02
N PHE A 299 7.33 12.64 -4.19
CA PHE A 299 8.41 11.71 -4.48
C PHE A 299 9.14 12.04 -5.78
N ARG A 300 8.40 12.37 -6.85
CA ARG A 300 8.99 12.80 -8.12
C ARG A 300 9.87 14.03 -7.92
N LYS A 301 9.35 15.08 -7.28
CA LYS A 301 10.11 16.30 -6.95
C LYS A 301 11.34 16.00 -6.10
N THR A 302 11.19 15.18 -5.05
CA THR A 302 12.31 14.73 -4.22
C THR A 302 13.36 13.96 -5.02
N SER A 303 12.96 13.17 -6.00
CA SER A 303 13.88 12.45 -6.89
C SER A 303 14.61 13.40 -7.84
N ASP A 304 13.90 14.35 -8.45
CA ASP A 304 14.47 15.35 -9.33
C ASP A 304 15.46 16.26 -8.57
N ASP A 305 15.10 16.68 -7.35
CA ASP A 305 15.96 17.44 -6.46
C ASP A 305 17.20 16.62 -6.05
N LEU A 306 17.02 15.33 -5.74
CA LEU A 306 18.12 14.43 -5.40
C LEU A 306 19.10 14.31 -6.58
N ASP A 307 18.60 14.14 -7.80
CA ASP A 307 19.43 14.08 -9.00
C ASP A 307 20.18 15.39 -9.23
N TYR A 308 19.51 16.53 -9.04
CA TYR A 308 20.14 17.86 -9.12
C TYR A 308 21.29 18.03 -8.11
N TYR A 309 21.07 17.73 -6.83
CA TYR A 309 22.12 17.84 -5.82
C TYR A 309 23.23 16.81 -6.00
N THR A 310 22.90 15.60 -6.47
CA THR A 310 23.89 14.57 -6.79
C THR A 310 24.78 14.99 -7.95
N GLN A 311 24.22 15.59 -9.00
CA GLN A 311 25.00 16.13 -10.13
C GLN A 311 25.89 17.30 -9.70
N ASN A 312 25.39 18.20 -8.86
CA ASN A 312 26.18 19.31 -8.33
C ASN A 312 27.33 18.80 -7.45
N LEU A 313 27.04 17.85 -6.54
CA LEU A 313 28.06 17.23 -5.71
C LEU A 313 29.12 16.54 -6.57
N LEU A 314 28.72 15.79 -7.59
CA LEU A 314 29.64 15.18 -8.54
C LEU A 314 30.52 16.25 -9.22
N GLN A 315 29.94 17.37 -9.67
CA GLN A 315 30.70 18.44 -10.31
C GLN A 315 31.75 19.05 -9.36
N TYR A 316 31.40 19.31 -8.09
CA TYR A 316 32.36 19.82 -7.11
C TYR A 316 33.49 18.83 -6.85
N LEU A 317 33.15 17.56 -6.62
CA LEU A 317 34.14 16.53 -6.31
C LEU A 317 35.03 16.18 -7.52
N THR A 318 34.53 16.28 -8.75
CA THR A 318 35.35 16.12 -9.98
C THR A 318 36.38 17.25 -10.12
N ARG A 319 36.06 18.48 -9.69
CA ARG A 319 37.03 19.59 -9.70
C ARG A 319 38.22 19.34 -8.76
N LEU A 320 38.02 18.53 -7.73
CA LEU A 320 39.08 18.14 -6.77
C LEU A 320 40.04 17.07 -7.31
N ARG A 321 39.83 16.58 -8.54
CA ARG A 321 40.66 15.53 -9.18
C ARG A 321 40.78 14.24 -8.37
N MET A 322 39.71 13.85 -7.66
CA MET A 322 39.66 12.59 -6.91
C MET A 322 39.67 11.36 -7.84
N TYR A 323 40.17 10.24 -7.33
CA TYR A 323 40.31 9.00 -8.09
C TYR A 323 38.96 8.43 -8.56
N ASP A 324 37.99 8.27 -7.64
CA ASP A 324 36.62 7.89 -7.99
C ASP A 324 35.61 8.75 -7.26
N THR A 325 35.03 9.69 -7.99
CA THR A 325 34.03 10.63 -7.49
C THR A 325 32.71 9.96 -7.11
N ARG A 326 32.37 8.81 -7.70
CA ARG A 326 31.06 8.15 -7.52
C ARG A 326 30.96 7.40 -6.19
N VAL A 327 32.08 6.89 -5.68
CA VAL A 327 32.15 6.24 -4.36
C VAL A 327 31.69 7.21 -3.27
N TRP A 328 32.09 8.48 -3.39
CA TRP A 328 31.73 9.54 -2.44
C TRP A 328 30.24 9.92 -2.49
N LEU A 329 29.53 9.67 -3.59
CA LEU A 329 28.07 9.86 -3.65
C LEU A 329 27.33 8.82 -2.80
N THR A 330 27.81 7.57 -2.78
CA THR A 330 27.23 6.49 -1.95
C THR A 330 27.52 6.69 -0.47
N HIS A 331 28.62 7.39 -0.16
CA HIS A 331 29.05 7.74 1.18
C HIS A 331 28.81 9.23 1.48
N ALA A 332 27.74 9.83 0.95
CA ALA A 332 27.42 11.24 1.19
C ALA A 332 27.31 11.56 2.70
N ASN A 333 26.81 10.63 3.52
CA ASN A 333 26.76 10.78 4.98
C ASN A 333 28.15 10.99 5.61
N ALA A 334 29.20 10.37 5.07
CA ALA A 334 30.57 10.58 5.55
C ALA A 334 31.11 11.97 5.21
N LEU A 335 30.65 12.58 4.11
CA LEU A 335 30.99 13.97 3.79
C LEU A 335 30.33 14.97 4.76
N VAL A 336 29.19 14.59 5.34
CA VAL A 336 28.39 15.41 6.27
C VAL A 336 28.88 15.26 7.70
N ASP A 337 29.05 14.03 8.19
CA ASP A 337 29.52 13.74 9.54
C ASP A 337 31.01 13.36 9.56
N SER A 338 31.80 14.19 10.23
CA SER A 338 33.21 13.93 10.52
C SER A 338 33.47 12.57 11.19
N ARG A 339 32.52 12.05 11.99
CA ARG A 339 32.66 10.76 12.67
C ARG A 339 32.62 9.61 11.68
N GLU A 340 31.67 9.63 10.75
CA GLU A 340 31.57 8.64 9.68
C GLU A 340 32.80 8.69 8.76
N MET A 341 33.33 9.88 8.46
CA MET A 341 34.59 10.03 7.72
C MET A 341 35.77 9.37 8.44
N VAL A 342 35.89 9.57 9.76
CA VAL A 342 36.94 8.96 10.58
C VAL A 342 36.79 7.44 10.64
N GLU A 343 35.56 6.93 10.76
CA GLU A 343 35.28 5.49 10.72
C GLU A 343 35.66 4.87 9.36
N LEU A 344 35.26 5.49 8.24
CA LEU A 344 35.64 5.04 6.90
C LEU A 344 37.17 5.08 6.71
N LYS A 345 37.83 6.14 7.16
CA LYS A 345 39.30 6.24 7.12
C LYS A 345 39.95 5.12 7.92
N HIS A 346 39.44 4.81 9.12
CA HIS A 346 39.96 3.74 9.95
C HIS A 346 39.75 2.36 9.33
N GLU A 347 38.59 2.12 8.71
CA GLU A 347 38.29 0.89 7.98
C GLU A 347 39.23 0.70 6.78
N LEU A 348 39.45 1.75 5.99
CA LEU A 348 40.38 1.75 4.86
C LEU A 348 41.83 1.54 5.33
N LEU A 349 42.26 2.18 6.42
CA LEU A 349 43.59 1.98 7.00
C LEU A 349 43.80 0.55 7.47
N THR A 350 42.81 -0.02 8.17
CA THR A 350 42.84 -1.42 8.64
C THR A 350 42.89 -2.38 7.45
N ARG A 351 42.08 -2.14 6.41
CA ARG A 351 42.09 -2.92 5.17
C ARG A 351 43.45 -2.84 4.48
N ARG A 352 44.04 -1.64 4.37
CA ARG A 352 45.38 -1.44 3.82
C ARG A 352 46.45 -2.20 4.59
N GLN A 353 46.38 -2.20 5.92
CA GLN A 353 47.31 -2.95 6.77
C GLN A 353 47.17 -4.46 6.58
N LYS A 354 45.93 -4.98 6.50
CA LYS A 354 45.68 -6.41 6.21
C LYS A 354 46.21 -6.80 4.83
N LEU A 355 45.99 -5.97 3.81
CA LEU A 355 46.53 -6.20 2.47
C LEU A 355 48.06 -6.22 2.47
N ARG A 356 48.69 -5.30 3.22
CA ARG A 356 50.15 -5.30 3.40
C ARG A 356 50.65 -6.59 4.05
N ALA A 357 50.02 -7.03 5.14
CA ALA A 357 50.39 -8.27 5.82
C ALA A 357 50.21 -9.50 4.91
N ARG A 358 49.15 -9.53 4.09
CA ARG A 358 48.93 -10.59 3.08
C ARG A 358 50.02 -10.58 2.01
N MET A 359 50.39 -9.41 1.48
CA MET A 359 51.48 -9.31 0.51
C MET A 359 52.82 -9.72 1.14
N GLU A 360 53.14 -9.26 2.35
CA GLU A 360 54.37 -9.65 3.07
C GLU A 360 54.43 -11.18 3.29
N TYR A 361 53.29 -11.79 3.63
CA TYR A 361 53.16 -13.24 3.72
C TYR A 361 53.38 -13.94 2.37
N SER A 362 52.72 -13.50 1.31
CA SER A 362 52.87 -14.08 -0.03
C SER A 362 54.31 -13.96 -0.53
N VAL A 363 54.98 -12.83 -0.28
CA VAL A 363 56.41 -12.63 -0.58
C VAL A 363 57.28 -13.64 0.18
N GLY A 364 57.05 -13.78 1.49
CA GLY A 364 57.79 -14.73 2.33
C GLY A 364 57.59 -16.18 1.88
N SER A 365 56.34 -16.56 1.58
CA SER A 365 55.98 -17.90 1.09
C SER A 365 56.61 -18.19 -0.28
N ILE A 366 56.58 -17.24 -1.22
CA ILE A 366 57.26 -17.37 -2.52
C ILE A 366 58.78 -17.56 -2.34
N HIS A 367 59.40 -16.82 -1.41
CA HIS A 367 60.82 -16.95 -1.13
C HIS A 367 61.19 -18.31 -0.51
N GLU A 368 60.38 -18.81 0.43
CA GLU A 368 60.56 -20.13 1.05
C GLU A 368 60.39 -21.26 0.02
N MET A 369 59.29 -21.25 -0.74
CA MET A 369 59.03 -22.22 -1.81
C MET A 369 60.12 -22.20 -2.89
N LYS A 370 60.64 -21.00 -3.25
CA LYS A 370 61.78 -20.85 -4.15
C LYS A 370 63.03 -21.51 -3.56
N GLY A 371 63.34 -21.26 -2.29
CA GLY A 371 64.49 -21.85 -1.60
C GLY A 371 64.43 -23.38 -1.59
N GLU A 372 63.25 -23.95 -1.37
CA GLU A 372 63.03 -25.40 -1.42
C GLU A 372 63.10 -25.97 -2.84
N ALA A 373 62.54 -25.27 -3.83
CA ALA A 373 62.62 -25.66 -5.23
C ALA A 373 64.08 -25.67 -5.73
N LEU A 374 64.88 -24.67 -5.35
CA LEU A 374 66.31 -24.57 -5.69
C LEU A 374 67.15 -25.67 -5.01
N LYS A 375 66.87 -26.01 -3.74
CA LYS A 375 67.55 -27.11 -3.04
C LYS A 375 67.30 -28.47 -3.70
N ASN A 376 66.11 -28.67 -4.27
CA ASN A 376 65.75 -29.90 -4.98
C ASN A 376 66.14 -29.87 -6.48
N MET A 377 66.69 -28.77 -6.98
CA MET A 377 67.04 -28.56 -8.39
C MET A 377 68.07 -29.57 -8.92
N SER A 378 69.03 -29.99 -8.10
CA SER A 378 70.03 -31.01 -8.45
C SER A 378 69.42 -32.38 -8.74
N LYS A 379 68.22 -32.67 -8.20
CA LYS A 379 67.50 -33.93 -8.38
C LYS A 379 66.61 -33.97 -9.63
N LEU A 380 66.50 -32.84 -10.36
CA LEU A 380 65.57 -32.67 -11.50
C LEU A 380 66.18 -32.91 -12.88
N GLY A 381 67.51 -32.97 -13.01
CA GLY A 381 68.19 -33.15 -14.30
C GLY A 381 67.75 -32.11 -15.35
N ASN A 382 67.29 -32.56 -16.52
CA ASN A 382 66.89 -31.69 -17.65
C ASN A 382 65.72 -30.72 -17.34
N ASN A 383 64.90 -30.98 -16.31
CA ASN A 383 63.78 -30.11 -15.93
C ASN A 383 64.22 -28.88 -15.11
N ALA A 384 65.47 -28.83 -14.66
CA ALA A 384 66.02 -27.70 -13.91
C ALA A 384 65.96 -26.39 -14.71
N TYR A 385 66.19 -26.44 -16.02
CA TYR A 385 66.12 -25.26 -16.88
C TYR A 385 64.71 -24.65 -16.97
N GLN A 386 63.67 -25.49 -17.06
CA GLN A 386 62.28 -25.03 -17.08
C GLN A 386 61.86 -24.45 -15.73
N LEU A 387 62.31 -25.05 -14.62
CA LEU A 387 62.11 -24.51 -13.27
C LEU A 387 62.72 -23.10 -13.14
N GLU A 388 63.95 -22.92 -13.62
CA GLU A 388 64.62 -21.63 -13.57
C GLU A 388 63.88 -20.56 -14.40
N GLN A 389 63.34 -20.92 -15.56
CA GLN A 389 62.51 -20.01 -16.36
C GLN A 389 61.20 -19.62 -15.65
N ILE A 390 60.55 -20.55 -14.96
CA ILE A 390 59.33 -20.27 -14.19
C ILE A 390 59.64 -19.34 -13.02
N ILE A 391 60.71 -19.60 -12.28
CA ILE A 391 61.16 -18.74 -11.17
C ILE A 391 61.47 -17.33 -11.68
N ARG A 392 62.23 -17.20 -12.79
CA ARG A 392 62.53 -15.89 -13.40
C ARG A 392 61.28 -15.14 -13.85
N LYS A 393 60.27 -15.83 -14.39
CA LYS A 393 58.99 -15.20 -14.75
C LYS A 393 58.22 -14.71 -13.52
N ILE A 394 58.22 -15.49 -12.44
CA ILE A 394 57.58 -15.10 -11.17
C ILE A 394 58.29 -13.89 -10.56
N GLU A 395 59.62 -13.82 -10.66
CA GLU A 395 60.40 -12.65 -10.23
C GLU A 395 60.12 -11.41 -11.09
N ALA A 396 60.01 -11.58 -12.42
CA ALA A 396 59.68 -10.49 -13.32
C ALA A 396 58.28 -9.92 -13.08
N MET A 397 57.32 -10.76 -12.67
CA MET A 397 55.97 -10.31 -12.27
C MET A 397 55.96 -9.60 -10.92
N ASN A 398 56.95 -9.85 -10.06
CA ASN A 398 56.99 -9.36 -8.69
C ASN A 398 58.27 -8.54 -8.42
N PRO A 399 58.40 -7.32 -8.98
CA PRO A 399 59.64 -6.54 -8.88
C PRO A 399 59.99 -6.04 -7.46
N VAL A 400 59.15 -6.29 -6.46
CA VAL A 400 59.38 -5.95 -5.03
C VAL A 400 60.61 -6.71 -4.46
N PHE A 401 61.18 -7.65 -5.21
CA PHE A 401 62.41 -8.39 -4.87
C PHE A 401 63.72 -7.65 -5.24
N LYS A 402 63.70 -6.34 -5.52
CA LYS A 402 64.93 -5.53 -5.74
C LYS A 402 65.15 -4.48 -4.68
#